data_AF-A0A957I8Z4-F1
#
_entry.id   AF-A0A957I8Z4-F1
#
_cell.length_a   1.000
_cell.length_b   1.000
_cell.length_c   1.000
_cell.angle_alpha   90.00
_cell.angle_beta   90.00
_cell.angle_gamma   90.00
#
_symmetry.space_group_name_H-M   'P 1'
#
loop_
_entity.id
_entity.type
_entity.pdbx_description
1 polymer ?
#
loop_
_entity_poly.entity_id
_entity_poly.type
_entity_poly.pdbx_seq_one_letter_code
_entity_poly.pdbx_strand_id
1 'polypeptide(L)'
;MFQNIDPFSEAIAFVIGSLIGFSWDQLRAFNQRIRYRRSKVILTYQGHTILIRDISPEKMRQINAEPSDKSVYAKGVVSPYGYLGGDPLETPGLLTMSNKNRTLTIDLDQDKDFSVASPLQRIIAEKTNQQVESQLTILNFAHPLTAQQQARIANLANQQIETIHDIPCQLDNGRFFSQQIRDIINSIPLSAEAWQSSPILINPPAYAPVTATLLAELHGRIGHFPTIIRIRPIPDTDPTQYEAAELLNLQKIREDARKLRHSSIKNRKS
;
A
#
# COMPACT_ATOMS: atom_id res chain seq x y z
N MET A 1 -20.67 -51.30 -2.08
CA MET A 1 -19.55 -51.35 -3.03
C MET A 1 -18.43 -50.49 -2.44
N PHE A 2 -17.63 -51.09 -1.55
CA PHE A 2 -16.43 -50.47 -1.00
C PHE A 2 -15.31 -50.70 -2.00
N GLN A 3 -14.63 -49.64 -2.44
CA GLN A 3 -13.31 -49.76 -3.06
C GLN A 3 -12.37 -48.71 -2.47
N ASN A 4 -11.48 -49.23 -1.61
CA ASN A 4 -10.05 -48.98 -1.55
C ASN A 4 -9.61 -47.51 -1.57
N ILE A 5 -9.54 -46.94 -0.36
CA ILE A 5 -8.57 -45.89 -0.05
C ILE A 5 -7.22 -46.60 0.13
N ASP A 6 -6.23 -46.17 -0.62
CA ASP A 6 -4.90 -46.77 -0.73
C ASP A 6 -4.14 -46.66 0.63
N PRO A 7 -3.78 -47.78 1.29
CA PRO A 7 -3.17 -47.76 2.62
C PRO A 7 -1.80 -47.07 2.65
N PHE A 8 -1.18 -46.86 1.49
CA PHE A 8 0.08 -46.11 1.36
C PHE A 8 -0.11 -44.60 1.61
N SER A 9 -1.30 -44.05 1.33
CA SER A 9 -1.60 -42.63 1.52
C SER A 9 -1.81 -42.26 3.00
N GLU A 10 -2.40 -43.16 3.79
CA GLU A 10 -2.54 -42.99 5.24
C GLU A 10 -1.20 -43.11 5.95
N ALA A 11 -0.33 -44.03 5.52
CA ALA A 11 1.00 -44.19 6.11
C ALA A 11 1.89 -42.95 5.90
N ILE A 12 1.87 -42.33 4.71
CA ILE A 12 2.64 -41.11 4.43
C ILE A 12 2.08 -39.91 5.20
N ALA A 13 0.75 -39.78 5.30
CA ALA A 13 0.11 -38.70 6.05
C ALA A 13 0.33 -38.83 7.57
N PHE A 14 0.34 -40.04 8.11
CA PHE A 14 0.58 -40.30 9.53
C PHE A 14 2.04 -40.03 9.94
N VAL A 15 3.01 -40.34 9.07
CA VAL A 15 4.43 -40.01 9.31
C VAL A 15 4.70 -38.50 9.24
N ILE A 16 4.00 -37.76 8.36
CA ILE A 16 4.15 -36.29 8.30
C ILE A 16 3.41 -35.60 9.47
N GLY A 17 2.24 -36.09 9.87
CA GLY A 17 1.45 -35.52 10.97
C GLY A 17 2.04 -35.75 12.37
N SER A 18 2.88 -36.76 12.55
CA SER A 18 3.56 -37.04 13.83
C SER A 18 4.87 -36.28 14.01
N LEU A 19 5.49 -35.79 12.93
CA LEU A 19 6.75 -35.02 12.98
C LEU A 19 6.57 -33.51 13.16
N ILE A 20 5.37 -32.99 12.92
CA ILE A 20 5.04 -31.56 13.09
C ILE A 20 3.68 -31.54 13.77
N GLY A 21 3.62 -31.43 15.09
CA GLY A 21 2.40 -31.57 15.91
C GLY A 21 1.25 -30.61 15.54
N PHE A 22 0.57 -30.89 14.43
CA PHE A 22 -0.52 -30.13 13.85
C PHE A 22 -1.73 -31.05 13.74
N SER A 23 -2.76 -30.80 14.57
CA SER A 23 -3.99 -31.58 14.52
C SER A 23 -4.76 -31.34 13.22
N TRP A 24 -5.49 -32.35 12.77
CA TRP A 24 -6.35 -32.32 11.57
C TRP A 24 -7.37 -31.15 11.56
N ASP A 25 -7.76 -30.66 12.73
CA ASP A 25 -8.65 -29.50 12.86
C ASP A 25 -7.98 -28.18 12.42
N GLN A 26 -6.67 -28.04 12.60
CA GLN A 26 -5.93 -26.86 12.12
C GLN A 26 -5.74 -26.88 10.59
N LEU A 27 -5.61 -28.07 9.99
CA LEU A 27 -5.57 -28.23 8.54
C LEU A 27 -6.93 -27.94 7.89
N ARG A 28 -8.05 -28.26 8.55
CA ARG A 28 -9.39 -27.82 8.09
C ARG A 28 -9.56 -26.30 8.18
N ALA A 29 -9.06 -25.65 9.24
CA ALA A 29 -9.10 -24.20 9.38
C ALA A 29 -8.20 -23.46 8.34
N PHE A 30 -7.06 -24.04 7.97
CA PHE A 30 -6.15 -23.46 6.98
C PHE A 30 -6.64 -23.69 5.54
N ASN A 31 -7.19 -24.88 5.21
CA ASN A 31 -7.74 -25.15 3.87
C ASN A 31 -9.05 -24.39 3.59
N GLN A 32 -9.82 -23.99 4.61
CA GLN A 32 -10.98 -23.11 4.42
C GLN A 32 -10.60 -21.67 4.06
N ARG A 33 -9.38 -21.20 4.38
CA ARG A 33 -8.91 -19.84 4.07
C ARG A 33 -8.42 -19.64 2.65
N ILE A 34 -8.04 -20.70 1.93
CA ILE A 34 -7.34 -20.58 0.63
C ILE A 34 -8.28 -20.81 -0.58
N ARG A 35 -9.55 -21.19 -0.39
CA ARG A 35 -10.42 -21.62 -1.52
C ARG A 35 -11.76 -20.90 -1.73
N TYR A 36 -12.10 -19.84 -1.00
CA TYR A 36 -13.33 -19.06 -1.23
C TYR A 36 -13.04 -17.59 -1.57
N ARG A 37 -13.23 -17.21 -2.84
CA ARG A 37 -13.27 -15.82 -3.32
C ARG A 37 -14.50 -15.11 -2.72
N ARG A 38 -14.37 -14.54 -1.53
CA ARG A 38 -15.44 -13.78 -0.85
C ARG A 38 -15.65 -12.43 -1.51
N SER A 39 -16.92 -12.05 -1.68
CA SER A 39 -17.29 -10.69 -2.11
C SER A 39 -17.02 -9.71 -0.97
N LYS A 40 -16.92 -8.41 -1.26
CA LYS A 40 -16.63 -7.38 -0.25
C LYS A 40 -17.69 -6.29 -0.25
N VAL A 41 -17.96 -5.71 0.92
CA VAL A 41 -18.58 -4.39 1.04
C VAL A 41 -17.54 -3.38 1.46
N ILE A 42 -17.55 -2.23 0.80
CA ILE A 42 -16.69 -1.09 1.08
C ILE A 42 -17.60 0.10 1.39
N LEU A 43 -17.35 0.75 2.52
CA LEU A 43 -18.01 2.00 2.90
C LEU A 43 -17.00 3.14 2.77
N THR A 44 -17.34 4.18 2.02
CA THR A 44 -16.52 5.38 1.84
C THR A 44 -17.25 6.64 2.32
N TYR A 45 -16.49 7.59 2.85
CA TYR A 45 -16.97 8.93 3.21
C TYR A 45 -15.80 9.91 3.19
N GLN A 46 -16.00 11.08 2.62
CA GLN A 46 -15.01 12.13 2.36
C GLN A 46 -13.73 11.57 1.71
N GLY A 47 -13.89 10.66 0.75
CA GLY A 47 -12.78 9.97 0.08
C GLY A 47 -12.01 8.95 0.93
N HIS A 48 -12.33 8.79 2.23
CA HIS A 48 -11.71 7.79 3.09
C HIS A 48 -12.46 6.46 3.05
N THR A 49 -11.72 5.34 3.03
CA THR A 49 -12.33 4.03 3.31
C THR A 49 -12.58 3.87 4.80
N ILE A 50 -13.85 3.81 5.19
CA ILE A 50 -14.30 3.68 6.58
C ILE A 50 -14.31 2.21 6.99
N LEU A 51 -14.83 1.35 6.11
CA LEU A 51 -15.04 -0.05 6.42
C LEU A 51 -14.82 -0.92 5.19
N ILE A 52 -14.14 -2.05 5.39
CA ILE A 52 -14.15 -3.17 4.44
C ILE A 52 -14.60 -4.42 5.19
N ARG A 53 -15.64 -5.09 4.72
CA ARG A 53 -16.08 -6.39 5.27
C ARG A 53 -16.23 -7.42 4.17
N ASP A 54 -15.83 -8.64 4.47
CA ASP A 54 -16.14 -9.79 3.63
C ASP A 54 -17.63 -10.14 3.74
N ILE A 55 -18.23 -10.47 2.60
CA ILE A 55 -19.61 -10.96 2.50
C ILE A 55 -19.57 -12.38 1.96
N SER A 56 -20.34 -13.27 2.61
CA SER A 56 -20.49 -14.64 2.14
C SER A 56 -21.18 -14.67 0.76
N PRO A 57 -20.86 -15.63 -0.10
CA PRO A 57 -21.51 -15.76 -1.41
C PRO A 57 -23.02 -15.98 -1.32
N GLU A 58 -23.51 -16.58 -0.24
CA GLU A 58 -24.93 -16.76 0.04
C GLU A 58 -25.61 -15.44 0.38
N LYS A 59 -25.02 -14.66 1.29
CA LYS A 59 -25.57 -13.34 1.64
C LYS A 59 -25.57 -12.40 0.44
N MET A 60 -24.53 -12.45 -0.40
CA MET A 60 -24.51 -11.70 -1.67
C MET A 60 -25.60 -12.11 -2.67
N ARG A 61 -25.97 -13.39 -2.70
CA ARG A 61 -27.07 -13.86 -3.55
C ARG A 61 -28.40 -13.37 -3.00
N GLN A 62 -28.60 -13.45 -1.69
CA GLN A 62 -29.79 -12.92 -1.02
C GLN A 62 -30.00 -11.43 -1.31
N ILE A 63 -29.01 -10.58 -1.01
CA ILE A 63 -29.14 -9.13 -1.20
C ILE A 63 -29.25 -8.69 -2.68
N ASN A 64 -28.90 -9.56 -3.62
CA ASN A 64 -29.06 -9.28 -5.05
C ASN A 64 -30.36 -9.87 -5.62
N ALA A 65 -31.02 -10.76 -4.90
CA ALA A 65 -32.30 -11.34 -5.32
C ALA A 65 -33.41 -10.28 -5.22
N GLU A 66 -33.42 -9.49 -4.16
CA GLU A 66 -34.43 -8.45 -3.94
C GLU A 66 -33.78 -7.05 -3.73
N PRO A 67 -34.30 -6.00 -4.40
CA PRO A 67 -33.84 -4.63 -4.15
C PRO A 67 -34.04 -4.19 -2.70
N SER A 68 -35.17 -4.51 -2.08
CA SER A 68 -35.46 -4.25 -0.66
C SER A 68 -34.36 -4.77 0.26
N ASP A 69 -33.93 -6.02 0.08
CA ASP A 69 -32.86 -6.64 0.87
C ASP A 69 -31.52 -5.90 0.72
N LYS A 70 -31.25 -5.34 -0.47
CA LYS A 70 -30.07 -4.51 -0.72
C LYS A 70 -30.12 -3.20 0.05
N SER A 71 -31.25 -2.53 0.04
CA SER A 71 -31.48 -1.27 0.78
C SER A 71 -31.34 -1.49 2.29
N VAL A 72 -31.99 -2.54 2.82
CA VAL A 72 -31.91 -2.92 4.24
C VAL A 72 -30.48 -3.27 4.63
N TYR A 73 -29.78 -4.04 3.79
CA TYR A 73 -28.39 -4.40 4.06
C TYR A 73 -27.47 -3.17 4.09
N ALA A 74 -27.61 -2.25 3.13
CA ALA A 74 -26.84 -1.01 3.10
C ALA A 74 -27.10 -0.16 4.35
N LYS A 75 -28.37 0.07 4.72
CA LYS A 75 -28.74 0.79 5.95
C LYS A 75 -28.13 0.15 7.21
N GLY A 76 -28.14 -1.18 7.29
CA GLY A 76 -27.52 -1.93 8.39
C GLY A 76 -25.99 -1.78 8.47
N VAL A 77 -25.30 -1.68 7.32
CA VAL A 77 -23.85 -1.42 7.28
C VAL A 77 -23.52 0.01 7.72
N VAL A 78 -24.37 0.98 7.36
CA VAL A 78 -24.17 2.41 7.65
C VAL A 78 -24.53 2.78 9.09
N SER A 79 -25.51 2.11 9.69
CA SER A 79 -26.08 2.46 11.00
C SER A 79 -25.08 2.80 12.13
N PRO A 80 -23.92 2.11 12.29
CA PRO A 80 -22.94 2.49 13.32
C PRO A 80 -22.25 3.84 13.07
N TYR A 81 -22.28 4.33 11.84
CA TYR A 81 -21.54 5.49 11.34
C TYR A 81 -22.45 6.69 11.05
N GLY A 82 -23.75 6.47 10.93
CA GLY A 82 -24.72 7.52 10.63
C GLY A 82 -26.06 6.99 10.14
N TYR A 83 -26.86 7.89 9.59
CA TYR A 83 -28.18 7.61 9.02
C TYR A 83 -28.26 8.16 7.61
N LEU A 84 -28.70 7.33 6.67
CA LEU A 84 -28.97 7.75 5.29
C LEU A 84 -30.22 8.65 5.26
N GLY A 85 -30.22 9.68 4.42
CA GLY A 85 -31.32 10.62 4.30
C GLY A 85 -32.52 10.09 3.52
N GLY A 86 -32.30 9.07 2.68
CA GLY A 86 -33.34 8.47 1.83
C GLY A 86 -33.16 6.97 1.60
N ASP A 87 -33.85 6.42 0.60
CA ASP A 87 -33.60 5.04 0.17
C ASP A 87 -32.31 4.98 -0.66
N PRO A 88 -31.30 4.20 -0.25
CA PRO A 88 -30.05 4.12 -0.97
C PRO A 88 -30.13 3.56 -2.40
N LEU A 89 -31.24 2.94 -2.78
CA LEU A 89 -31.48 2.56 -4.18
C LEU A 89 -31.96 3.72 -5.06
N GLU A 90 -32.57 4.75 -4.45
CA GLU A 90 -33.08 5.92 -5.16
C GLU A 90 -32.02 7.01 -5.28
N THR A 91 -30.97 6.98 -4.44
CA THR A 91 -29.84 7.91 -4.47
C THR A 91 -28.78 7.46 -5.50
N PRO A 92 -28.59 8.17 -6.62
CA PRO A 92 -27.61 7.78 -7.62
C PRO A 92 -26.18 7.80 -7.07
N GLY A 93 -25.38 6.78 -7.40
CA GLY A 93 -23.97 6.70 -7.01
C GLY A 93 -23.71 6.17 -5.59
N LEU A 94 -24.68 6.33 -4.67
CA LEU A 94 -24.55 5.87 -3.28
C LEU A 94 -24.29 4.36 -3.19
N LEU A 95 -24.97 3.55 -4.00
CA LEU A 95 -24.72 2.12 -4.10
C LEU A 95 -24.19 1.76 -5.49
N THR A 96 -22.94 1.30 -5.54
CA THR A 96 -22.31 0.83 -6.78
C THR A 96 -21.86 -0.62 -6.65
N MET A 97 -22.15 -1.44 -7.68
CA MET A 97 -21.74 -2.83 -7.73
C MET A 97 -20.71 -3.06 -8.83
N SER A 98 -19.58 -3.66 -8.46
CA SER A 98 -18.59 -4.16 -9.42
C SER A 98 -18.67 -5.67 -9.51
N ASN A 99 -19.19 -6.19 -10.64
CA ASN A 99 -19.24 -7.63 -10.90
C ASN A 99 -17.84 -8.24 -11.11
N LYS A 100 -16.92 -7.48 -11.70
CA LYS A 100 -15.51 -7.91 -11.90
C LYS A 100 -14.80 -8.10 -10.57
N ASN A 101 -15.00 -7.17 -9.63
CA ASN A 101 -14.31 -7.16 -8.34
C ASN A 101 -15.18 -7.73 -7.20
N ARG A 102 -16.40 -8.19 -7.50
CA ARG A 102 -17.39 -8.71 -6.54
C ARG A 102 -17.55 -7.81 -5.32
N THR A 103 -17.63 -6.51 -5.57
CA THR A 103 -17.61 -5.48 -4.53
C THR A 103 -18.91 -4.68 -4.55
N LEU A 104 -19.52 -4.49 -3.39
CA LEU A 104 -20.58 -3.53 -3.13
C LEU A 104 -19.95 -2.29 -2.49
N THR A 105 -19.95 -1.17 -3.17
CA THR A 105 -19.49 0.11 -2.63
C THR A 105 -20.69 0.91 -2.15
N ILE A 106 -20.60 1.42 -0.93
CA ILE A 106 -21.52 2.38 -0.34
C ILE A 106 -20.76 3.70 -0.21
N ASP A 107 -21.04 4.66 -1.08
CA ASP A 107 -20.36 5.96 -1.10
C ASP A 107 -21.23 7.04 -0.46
N LEU A 108 -20.98 7.31 0.83
CA LEU A 108 -21.78 8.22 1.64
C LEU A 108 -21.70 9.67 1.17
N ASP A 109 -20.68 10.03 0.38
CA ASP A 109 -20.55 11.37 -0.22
C ASP A 109 -21.64 11.65 -1.26
N GLN A 110 -22.31 10.61 -1.77
CA GLN A 110 -23.40 10.74 -2.73
C GLN A 110 -24.76 11.02 -2.07
N ASP A 111 -24.89 10.82 -0.75
CA ASP A 111 -26.09 11.13 0.02
C ASP A 111 -25.99 12.52 0.66
N LYS A 112 -26.66 13.51 0.06
CA LYS A 112 -26.62 14.90 0.50
C LYS A 112 -27.23 15.11 1.89
N ASP A 113 -28.13 14.21 2.29
CA ASP A 113 -28.87 14.30 3.55
C ASP A 113 -28.31 13.31 4.59
N PHE A 114 -27.12 12.75 4.35
CA PHE A 114 -26.46 11.82 5.26
C PHE A 114 -26.13 12.47 6.61
N SER A 115 -26.67 11.88 7.68
CA SER A 115 -26.41 12.31 9.05
C SER A 115 -25.23 11.53 9.65
N VAL A 116 -24.16 12.24 9.97
CA VAL A 116 -22.91 11.67 10.51
C VAL A 116 -23.05 11.40 12.02
N ALA A 117 -22.70 10.19 12.46
CA ALA A 117 -22.61 9.86 13.89
C ALA A 117 -21.19 10.04 14.45
N SER A 118 -21.07 10.15 15.78
CA SER A 118 -19.79 10.34 16.47
C SER A 118 -18.71 9.29 16.16
N PRO A 119 -19.02 7.99 15.99
CA PRO A 119 -18.01 7.01 15.60
C PRO A 119 -17.35 7.32 14.25
N LEU A 120 -18.13 7.78 13.26
CA LEU A 120 -17.60 8.18 11.97
C LEU A 120 -16.73 9.43 12.09
N GLN A 121 -17.16 10.43 12.86
CA GLN A 121 -16.34 11.63 13.13
C GLN A 121 -14.98 11.28 13.73
N ARG A 122 -14.93 10.34 14.68
CA ARG A 122 -13.66 9.87 15.28
C ARG A 122 -12.78 9.16 14.26
N ILE A 123 -13.34 8.25 13.47
CA ILE A 123 -12.60 7.51 12.43
C ILE A 123 -12.03 8.48 11.39
N ILE A 124 -12.83 9.48 10.97
CA ILE A 124 -12.36 10.53 10.06
C ILE A 124 -11.25 11.32 10.74
N ALA A 125 -11.45 11.85 11.95
CA ALA A 125 -10.42 12.60 12.66
C ALA A 125 -9.11 11.80 12.83
N GLU A 126 -9.17 10.51 13.17
CA GLU A 126 -8.01 9.62 13.27
C GLU A 126 -7.34 9.42 11.91
N LYS A 127 -8.11 9.18 10.84
CA LYS A 127 -7.57 8.99 9.48
C LYS A 127 -7.00 10.27 8.90
N THR A 128 -7.65 11.40 9.13
CA THR A 128 -7.17 12.73 8.74
C THR A 128 -5.91 13.06 9.52
N ASN A 129 -5.86 12.83 10.84
CA ASN A 129 -4.64 13.02 11.64
C ASN A 129 -3.52 12.09 11.19
N GLN A 130 -3.79 10.82 10.88
CA GLN A 130 -2.77 9.90 10.31
C GLN A 130 -2.27 10.35 8.93
N GLN A 131 -3.12 10.94 8.09
CA GLN A 131 -2.70 11.51 6.81
C GLN A 131 -1.92 12.83 6.98
N VAL A 132 -2.26 13.62 8.00
CA VAL A 132 -1.56 14.88 8.35
C VAL A 132 -0.24 14.58 9.09
N GLU A 133 -0.12 13.47 9.80
CA GLU A 133 1.11 13.04 10.50
C GLU A 133 2.13 12.37 9.56
N SER A 134 1.73 11.85 8.40
CA SER A 134 2.67 11.36 7.40
C SER A 134 3.25 12.50 6.57
N GLN A 135 4.10 13.30 7.19
CA GLN A 135 4.84 14.41 6.58
C GLN A 135 5.80 13.88 5.50
N LEU A 136 5.43 13.97 4.22
CA LEU A 136 6.31 13.52 3.14
C LEU A 136 7.49 14.50 3.03
N THR A 137 8.68 13.99 3.33
CA THR A 137 9.94 14.74 3.24
C THR A 137 10.73 14.30 2.03
N ILE A 138 11.22 15.25 1.23
CA ILE A 138 12.14 14.99 0.12
C ILE A 138 13.54 15.42 0.51
N LEU A 139 14.50 14.50 0.39
CA LEU A 139 15.93 14.81 0.43
C LEU A 139 16.45 14.92 -1.00
N ASN A 140 16.72 16.14 -1.43
CA ASN A 140 17.13 16.43 -2.80
C ASN A 140 18.65 16.61 -2.89
N PHE A 141 19.34 15.66 -3.51
CA PHE A 141 20.79 15.70 -3.72
C PHE A 141 21.16 16.11 -5.16
N ALA A 142 20.19 16.59 -5.93
CA ALA A 142 20.35 17.04 -7.31
C ALA A 142 20.00 18.53 -7.44
N HIS A 143 19.70 18.98 -8.66
CA HIS A 143 19.20 20.33 -8.88
C HIS A 143 17.83 20.54 -8.20
N PRO A 144 17.50 21.78 -7.81
CA PRO A 144 16.21 22.11 -7.21
C PRO A 144 15.03 21.61 -8.07
N LEU A 145 14.06 20.97 -7.41
CA LEU A 145 12.87 20.43 -8.07
C LEU A 145 11.91 21.56 -8.48
N THR A 146 11.46 21.57 -9.73
CA THR A 146 10.48 22.55 -10.22
C THR A 146 9.09 22.30 -9.60
N ALA A 147 8.23 23.33 -9.56
CA ALA A 147 6.86 23.19 -9.05
C ALA A 147 6.06 22.07 -9.76
N GLN A 148 6.26 21.91 -11.07
CA GLN A 148 5.64 20.84 -11.84
C GLN A 148 6.15 19.45 -11.43
N GLN A 149 7.45 19.32 -11.16
CA GLN A 149 8.05 18.08 -10.67
C GLN A 149 7.54 17.74 -9.26
N GLN A 150 7.46 18.73 -8.37
CA GLN A 150 6.92 18.56 -7.02
C GLN A 150 5.47 18.09 -7.05
N ALA A 151 4.61 18.74 -7.85
CA ALA A 151 3.22 18.32 -8.03
C ALA A 151 3.12 16.89 -8.60
N ARG A 152 3.98 16.53 -9.56
CA ARG A 152 4.04 15.17 -10.10
C ARG A 152 4.46 14.15 -9.04
N ILE A 153 5.46 14.46 -8.21
CA ILE A 153 5.92 13.60 -7.11
C ILE A 153 4.81 13.40 -6.08
N ALA A 154 4.14 14.47 -5.65
CA ALA A 154 3.02 14.39 -4.71
C ALA A 154 1.90 13.46 -5.22
N ASN A 155 1.57 13.57 -6.52
CA ASN A 155 0.59 12.70 -7.17
C ASN A 155 1.07 11.23 -7.24
N LEU A 156 2.34 10.98 -7.55
CA LEU A 156 2.90 9.62 -7.57
C LEU A 156 2.96 9.00 -6.17
N ALA A 157 3.22 9.81 -5.15
CA ALA A 157 3.27 9.38 -3.75
C ALA A 157 1.87 9.27 -3.11
N ASN A 158 0.84 9.86 -3.74
CA ASN A 158 -0.48 10.07 -3.15
C ASN A 158 -0.42 10.75 -1.76
N GLN A 159 0.52 11.68 -1.61
CA GLN A 159 0.83 12.40 -0.38
C GLN A 159 1.30 13.83 -0.70
N GLN A 160 0.95 14.80 0.14
CA GLN A 160 1.45 16.16 0.00
C GLN A 160 2.89 16.24 0.47
N ILE A 161 3.74 16.97 -0.29
CA ILE A 161 5.12 17.25 0.11
C ILE A 161 5.09 18.36 1.16
N GLU A 162 5.62 18.07 2.33
CA GLU A 162 5.70 19.06 3.40
C GLU A 162 7.02 19.81 3.38
N THR A 163 8.12 19.06 3.33
CA THR A 163 9.47 19.62 3.41
C THR A 163 10.33 19.07 2.28
N ILE A 164 11.06 19.97 1.63
CA ILE A 164 12.12 19.64 0.67
C ILE A 164 13.43 20.17 1.24
N HIS A 165 14.38 19.27 1.48
CA HIS A 165 15.75 19.63 1.82
C HIS A 165 16.61 19.59 0.56
N ASP A 166 16.93 20.74 0.00
CA ASP A 166 17.92 20.87 -1.08
C ASP A 166 19.33 20.78 -0.49
N ILE A 167 20.02 19.69 -0.81
CA ILE A 167 21.31 19.29 -0.25
C ILE A 167 22.36 19.38 -1.35
N PRO A 168 23.29 20.36 -1.28
CA PRO A 168 24.38 20.45 -2.24
C PRO A 168 25.25 19.18 -2.24
N CYS A 169 25.30 18.48 -3.37
CA CYS A 169 26.10 17.27 -3.54
C CYS A 169 27.36 17.57 -4.38
N GLN A 170 28.15 18.55 -3.93
CA GLN A 170 29.44 18.91 -4.55
C GLN A 170 30.55 18.15 -3.82
N LEU A 171 30.96 17.02 -4.38
CA LEU A 171 31.97 16.15 -3.78
C LEU A 171 33.35 16.38 -4.39
N ASP A 172 34.37 16.32 -3.54
CA ASP A 172 35.76 16.31 -3.95
C ASP A 172 36.16 14.90 -4.40
N ASN A 173 36.52 14.76 -5.69
CA ASN A 173 36.97 13.51 -6.29
C ASN A 173 38.33 13.03 -5.77
N GLY A 174 39.13 13.92 -5.14
CA GLY A 174 40.41 13.58 -4.52
C GLY A 174 40.29 12.90 -3.15
N ARG A 175 39.08 12.83 -2.58
CA ARG A 175 38.81 12.28 -1.25
C ARG A 175 37.82 11.12 -1.33
N PHE A 176 37.82 10.26 -0.30
CA PHE A 176 36.86 9.16 -0.23
C PHE A 176 35.41 9.67 -0.12
N PHE A 177 34.53 9.22 -1.00
CA PHE A 177 33.12 9.61 -1.00
C PHE A 177 32.37 9.16 0.25
N SER A 178 32.75 8.04 0.87
CA SER A 178 32.08 7.52 2.07
C SER A 178 32.09 8.52 3.23
N GLN A 179 33.21 9.19 3.48
CA GLN A 179 33.31 10.19 4.54
C GLN A 179 32.51 11.45 4.20
N GLN A 180 32.65 11.93 2.97
CA GLN A 180 31.93 13.13 2.52
C GLN A 180 30.41 12.93 2.54
N ILE A 181 29.92 11.78 2.09
CA ILE A 181 28.50 11.41 2.14
C ILE A 181 27.98 11.32 3.57
N ARG A 182 28.77 10.75 4.48
CA ARG A 182 28.43 10.72 5.91
C ARG A 182 28.31 12.12 6.48
N ASP A 183 29.24 13.00 6.16
CA ASP A 183 29.24 14.39 6.62
C ASP A 183 28.01 15.14 6.07
N ILE A 184 27.67 14.94 4.79
CA ILE A 184 26.45 15.47 4.17
C ILE A 184 25.19 14.94 4.87
N ILE A 185 25.09 13.63 5.14
CA ILE A 185 23.89 13.10 5.80
C ILE A 185 23.77 13.61 7.24
N ASN A 186 24.90 13.76 7.95
CA ASN A 186 24.92 14.30 9.31
C ASN A 186 24.51 15.77 9.39
N SER A 187 24.62 16.53 8.30
CA SER A 187 24.20 17.94 8.27
C SER A 187 22.70 18.13 8.01
N ILE A 188 21.98 17.07 7.62
CA ILE A 188 20.54 17.12 7.38
C ILE A 188 19.82 17.26 8.74
N PRO A 189 18.91 18.25 8.90
CA PRO A 189 18.25 18.56 10.17
C PRO A 189 17.09 17.59 10.48
N LEU A 190 17.34 16.28 10.38
CA LEU A 190 16.40 15.23 10.75
C LEU A 190 16.82 14.55 12.05
N SER A 191 15.87 14.38 12.97
CA SER A 191 16.08 13.62 14.21
C SER A 191 16.26 12.14 13.91
N ALA A 192 16.87 11.39 14.83
CA ALA A 192 17.01 9.93 14.70
C ALA A 192 15.65 9.22 14.56
N GLU A 193 14.61 9.75 15.23
CA GLU A 193 13.25 9.25 15.11
C GLU A 193 12.67 9.53 13.72
N ALA A 194 12.81 10.75 13.21
CA ALA A 194 12.35 11.13 11.87
C ALA A 194 12.98 10.28 10.77
N TRP A 195 14.27 9.92 10.89
CA TRP A 195 14.93 9.01 9.96
C TRP A 195 14.28 7.62 9.86
N GLN A 196 13.58 7.16 10.90
CA GLN A 196 13.00 5.82 10.97
C GLN A 196 11.49 5.80 10.73
N SER A 197 10.78 6.87 11.11
CA SER A 197 9.32 6.93 11.09
C SER A 197 8.77 7.82 9.98
N SER A 198 9.52 8.80 9.50
CA SER A 198 9.02 9.74 8.49
C SER A 198 8.99 9.12 7.10
N PRO A 199 7.95 9.37 6.29
CA PRO A 199 7.97 9.07 4.86
C PRO A 199 9.03 9.93 4.15
N ILE A 200 10.15 9.30 3.75
CA ILE A 200 11.26 9.99 3.09
C ILE A 200 11.40 9.52 1.64
N LEU A 201 11.43 10.48 0.70
CA LEU A 201 11.83 10.27 -0.69
C LEU A 201 13.21 10.86 -0.95
N ILE A 202 14.01 10.15 -1.73
CA ILE A 202 15.36 10.60 -2.11
C ILE A 202 15.35 10.99 -3.58
N ASN A 203 15.72 12.23 -3.92
CA ASN A 203 16.14 12.57 -5.27
C ASN A 203 17.67 12.41 -5.35
N PRO A 204 18.18 11.31 -5.92
CA PRO A 204 19.61 11.00 -5.87
C PRO A 204 20.44 11.94 -6.75
N PRO A 205 21.75 12.07 -6.48
CA PRO A 205 22.63 12.77 -7.39
C PRO A 205 22.76 12.01 -8.73
N ALA A 206 23.13 12.72 -9.79
CA ALA A 206 23.27 12.11 -11.13
C ALA A 206 24.48 11.16 -11.23
N TYR A 207 25.49 11.31 -10.37
CA TYR A 207 26.71 10.53 -10.43
C TYR A 207 26.57 9.18 -9.72
N ALA A 208 26.54 8.09 -10.50
CA ALA A 208 26.17 6.76 -10.01
C ALA A 208 27.00 6.21 -8.81
N PRO A 209 28.34 6.35 -8.75
CA PRO A 209 29.12 5.90 -7.59
C PRO A 209 28.73 6.63 -6.29
N VAL A 210 28.40 7.92 -6.41
CA VAL A 210 27.95 8.73 -5.28
C VAL A 210 26.57 8.27 -4.83
N THR A 211 25.64 8.05 -5.76
CA THR A 211 24.31 7.49 -5.45
C THR A 211 24.40 6.14 -4.77
N ALA A 212 25.26 5.23 -5.25
CA ALA A 212 25.44 3.93 -4.62
C ALA A 212 25.96 4.06 -3.18
N THR A 213 26.92 4.96 -2.95
CA THR A 213 27.48 5.23 -1.62
C THR A 213 26.43 5.85 -0.68
N LEU A 214 25.67 6.82 -1.18
CA LEU A 214 24.56 7.46 -0.47
C LEU A 214 23.52 6.43 -0.02
N LEU A 215 23.05 5.58 -0.94
CA LEU A 215 22.04 4.57 -0.64
C LEU A 215 22.52 3.56 0.41
N ALA A 216 23.80 3.19 0.39
CA ALA A 216 24.38 2.31 1.40
C ALA A 216 24.39 2.95 2.79
N GLU A 217 24.80 4.22 2.91
CA GLU A 217 24.80 4.95 4.20
C GLU A 217 23.38 5.18 4.70
N LEU A 218 22.43 5.57 3.83
CA LEU A 218 21.02 5.74 4.18
C LEU A 218 20.39 4.43 4.67
N HIS A 219 20.67 3.31 3.99
CA HIS A 219 20.18 2.00 4.41
C HIS A 219 20.64 1.64 5.83
N GLY A 220 21.87 2.01 6.20
CA GLY A 220 22.38 1.79 7.56
C GLY A 220 21.64 2.59 8.63
N ARG A 221 21.13 3.78 8.30
CA ARG A 221 20.44 4.69 9.25
C ARG A 221 18.95 4.42 9.35
N ILE A 222 18.31 4.16 8.21
CA ILE A 222 16.86 3.96 8.10
C ILE A 222 16.49 2.50 8.40
N GLY A 223 17.43 1.55 8.21
CA GLY A 223 17.20 0.12 8.43
C GLY A 223 16.55 -0.61 7.24
N HIS A 224 16.23 0.10 6.17
CA HIS A 224 15.77 -0.46 4.90
C HIS A 224 16.21 0.41 3.72
N PHE A 225 16.01 -0.07 2.50
CA PHE A 225 16.31 0.74 1.32
C PHE A 225 15.26 1.85 1.15
N PRO A 226 15.66 3.09 0.84
CA PRO A 226 14.72 4.18 0.63
C PRO A 226 14.00 4.06 -0.72
N THR A 227 12.92 4.82 -0.88
CA THR A 227 12.30 5.06 -2.19
C THR A 227 13.01 6.23 -2.88
N ILE A 228 13.37 6.06 -4.15
CA ILE A 228 14.07 7.10 -4.92
C ILE A 228 13.19 7.68 -6.02
N ILE A 229 13.35 8.95 -6.32
CA ILE A 229 12.70 9.65 -7.44
C ILE A 229 13.52 9.40 -8.70
N ARG A 230 12.86 9.00 -9.79
CA ARG A 230 13.50 8.95 -11.11
C ARG A 230 13.05 10.13 -11.96
N ILE A 231 13.96 11.08 -12.16
CA ILE A 231 13.78 12.17 -13.13
C ILE A 231 14.19 11.67 -14.52
N ARG A 232 13.43 12.04 -15.56
CA ARG A 232 13.77 11.74 -16.96
C ARG A 232 13.39 12.91 -17.88
N PRO A 233 14.02 13.04 -19.05
CA PRO A 233 13.57 13.99 -20.06
C PRO A 233 12.20 13.59 -20.61
N ILE A 234 11.35 14.57 -20.88
CA ILE A 234 10.08 14.39 -21.57
C ILE A 234 10.39 14.30 -23.08
N PRO A 235 10.00 13.20 -23.76
CA PRO A 235 10.19 13.07 -25.21
C PRO A 235 9.55 14.25 -25.95
N ASP A 236 10.18 14.64 -27.06
CA ASP A 236 9.63 15.62 -28.01
C ASP A 236 9.34 17.01 -27.40
N THR A 237 10.17 17.43 -26.43
CA THR A 237 10.14 18.79 -25.86
C THR A 237 11.35 19.62 -26.30
N ASP A 238 11.09 20.83 -26.81
CA ASP A 238 12.12 21.82 -27.14
C ASP A 238 11.73 23.18 -26.53
N PRO A 239 12.51 23.72 -25.56
CA PRO A 239 13.72 23.15 -24.96
C PRO A 239 13.42 21.88 -24.15
N THR A 240 14.45 21.04 -23.93
CA THR A 240 14.32 19.79 -23.16
C THR A 240 13.75 20.03 -21.77
N GLN A 241 12.61 19.41 -21.48
CA GLN A 241 11.97 19.43 -20.17
C GLN A 241 12.16 18.10 -19.44
N TYR A 242 12.08 18.12 -18.11
CA TYR A 242 12.26 16.94 -17.27
C TYR A 242 11.07 16.72 -16.34
N GLU A 243 10.64 15.47 -16.19
CA GLU A 243 9.55 15.06 -15.30
C GLU A 243 10.02 14.03 -14.26
N ALA A 244 9.31 13.98 -13.13
CA ALA A 244 9.36 12.84 -12.23
C ALA A 244 8.56 11.69 -12.84
N ALA A 245 9.27 10.72 -13.41
CA ALA A 245 8.68 9.61 -14.15
C ALA A 245 8.01 8.59 -13.23
N GLU A 246 8.69 8.24 -12.16
CA GLU A 246 8.25 7.21 -11.21
C GLU A 246 8.98 7.34 -9.87
N LEU A 247 8.41 6.67 -8.85
CA LEU A 247 9.02 6.45 -7.55
C LEU A 247 9.46 4.99 -7.45
N LEU A 248 10.76 4.76 -7.30
CA LEU A 248 11.36 3.43 -7.24
C LEU A 248 11.50 3.00 -5.78
N ASN A 249 10.62 2.12 -5.32
CA ASN A 249 10.73 1.50 -4.00
C ASN A 249 11.82 0.41 -4.03
N LEU A 250 13.06 0.80 -3.71
CA LEU A 250 14.22 -0.08 -3.77
C LEU A 250 14.11 -1.27 -2.79
N GLN A 251 13.45 -1.08 -1.66
CA GLN A 251 13.19 -2.15 -0.70
C GLN A 251 12.27 -3.22 -1.31
N LYS A 252 11.19 -2.81 -1.98
CA LYS A 252 10.27 -3.72 -2.68
C LYS A 252 10.98 -4.47 -3.81
N ILE A 253 11.80 -3.78 -4.59
CA ILE A 253 12.62 -4.38 -5.67
C ILE A 253 13.52 -5.48 -5.09
N ARG A 254 14.20 -5.21 -3.97
CA ARG A 254 15.06 -6.19 -3.28
C ARG A 254 14.26 -7.40 -2.78
N GLU A 255 13.09 -7.19 -2.19
CA GLU A 255 12.23 -8.26 -1.71
C GLU A 255 11.73 -9.16 -2.83
N ASP A 256 11.35 -8.58 -3.96
CA ASP A 256 10.92 -9.33 -5.14
C ASP A 256 12.08 -10.12 -5.75
N ALA A 257 13.28 -9.53 -5.83
CA ALA A 257 14.48 -10.24 -6.26
C ALA A 257 14.80 -11.45 -5.36
N ARG A 258 14.58 -11.34 -4.03
CA ARG A 258 14.75 -12.47 -3.10
C ARG A 258 13.75 -13.60 -3.38
N LYS A 259 12.48 -13.28 -3.64
CA LYS A 259 11.46 -14.31 -3.99
C LYS A 259 11.84 -15.07 -5.26
N LEU A 260 12.34 -14.37 -6.27
CA LEU A 260 12.83 -14.97 -7.53
C LEU A 260 14.04 -15.89 -7.31
N ARG A 261 14.95 -15.54 -6.39
CA ARG A 261 16.05 -16.43 -6.00
C ARG A 261 15.52 -17.73 -5.38
N HIS A 262 14.57 -17.64 -4.46
CA HIS A 262 14.00 -18.82 -3.82
C HIS A 262 13.22 -19.74 -4.78
N SER A 263 12.52 -19.18 -5.78
CA SER A 263 11.82 -19.98 -6.81
C SER A 263 12.78 -20.58 -7.83
N SER A 264 13.77 -19.83 -8.30
CA SER A 264 14.78 -20.33 -9.25
C SER A 264 15.69 -21.41 -8.68
N ILE A 265 15.96 -21.40 -7.36
CA ILE A 265 16.69 -22.48 -6.69
C ILE A 265 15.86 -23.77 -6.62
N LYS A 266 14.53 -23.69 -6.46
CA LYS A 266 13.66 -24.88 -6.47
C LYS A 266 13.63 -25.56 -7.85
N ASN A 267 13.56 -24.77 -8.92
CA ASN A 267 13.52 -25.30 -10.29
C ASN A 267 14.86 -25.84 -10.81
N ARG A 268 15.98 -25.59 -10.10
CA ARG A 268 17.30 -26.16 -10.44
C ARG A 268 17.59 -27.48 -9.71
N LYS A 269 16.72 -27.90 -8.79
CA LYS A 269 16.88 -29.14 -7.99
C LYS A 269 15.84 -30.22 -8.31
N SER A 270 15.02 -30.00 -9.34
CA SER A 270 14.10 -31.00 -9.93
C SER A 270 14.64 -31.43 -11.29
#